data_AF-A0A3P7JT43-F1
#
_entry.id   AF-A0A3P7JT43-F1
#
_cell.length_a   1.000
_cell.length_b   1.000
_cell.length_c   1.000
_cell.angle_alpha   90.00
_cell.angle_beta   90.00
_cell.angle_gamma   90.00
#
_symmetry.space_group_name_H-M   'P 1'
#
loop_
_entity.id
_entity.type
_entity.pdbx_description
1 polymer ?
#
loop_
_entity_poly.entity_id
_entity_poly.type
_entity_poly.pdbx_seq_one_letter_code
_entity_poly.pdbx_strand_id
1 'polypeptide(L)'
;MSQKGGAIFRVFTDLVDFTNSRLSYVPLDLMLGFFVAGVLKRFWYLFNIIGFMDNIALMTALYVRGTQERARQYRRNIVRYCQLTQVLVFRDLSMQCRKRFPTLDTVAAAGFMMPHEKENFDGIQYNYNKYFLPFNWAWALIYRARKEGLIESDYYVTILSE
;
A
#
# COMPACT_ATOMS: atom_id res chain seq x y z
N MET A 1 0.10 -58.88 37.58
CA MET A 1 -0.19 -57.51 37.10
C MET A 1 0.75 -56.99 35.99
N SER A 2 1.82 -57.70 35.60
CA SER A 2 2.81 -57.20 34.62
C SER A 2 2.45 -57.35 33.13
N GLN A 3 1.40 -58.10 32.77
CA GLN A 3 1.15 -58.53 31.39
C GLN A 3 0.30 -57.53 30.55
N LYS A 4 -0.52 -56.69 31.20
CA LYS A 4 -1.38 -55.70 30.50
C LYS A 4 -0.61 -54.48 29.98
N GLY A 5 0.50 -54.12 30.63
CA GLY A 5 1.36 -53.01 30.19
C GLY A 5 2.11 -53.29 28.89
N GLY A 6 2.51 -54.55 28.64
CA GLY A 6 3.27 -54.94 27.45
C GLY A 6 2.47 -54.94 26.15
N ALA A 7 1.16 -55.24 26.21
CA ALA A 7 0.28 -55.23 25.05
C ALA A 7 -0.02 -53.80 24.56
N ILE A 8 -0.24 -52.87 25.49
CA ILE A 8 -0.43 -51.44 25.17
C ILE A 8 0.85 -50.85 24.58
N PHE A 9 2.00 -51.23 25.13
CA PHE A 9 3.30 -50.80 24.60
C PHE A 9 3.51 -51.28 23.16
N ARG A 10 3.18 -52.55 22.84
CA ARG A 10 3.27 -53.08 21.47
C ARG A 10 2.38 -52.34 20.49
N VAL A 11 1.11 -52.11 20.83
CA VAL A 11 0.19 -51.37 19.95
C VAL A 11 0.68 -49.94 19.70
N PHE A 12 1.27 -49.29 20.71
CA PHE A 12 1.87 -47.98 20.56
C PHE A 12 3.10 -48.02 19.62
N THR A 13 3.99 -49.00 19.78
CA THR A 13 5.16 -49.18 18.89
C THR A 13 4.72 -49.42 17.44
N ASP A 14 3.75 -50.31 17.23
CA ASP A 14 3.22 -50.61 15.89
C ASP A 14 2.60 -49.37 15.22
N LEU A 15 1.93 -48.50 16.00
CA LEU A 15 1.38 -47.24 15.52
C LEU A 15 2.48 -46.23 15.15
N VAL A 16 3.53 -46.14 15.96
CA VAL A 16 4.69 -45.27 15.69
C VAL A 16 5.38 -45.71 14.41
N ASP A 17 5.64 -47.01 14.24
CA ASP A 17 6.28 -47.57 13.06
C ASP A 17 5.42 -47.39 11.80
N PHE A 18 4.11 -47.62 11.92
CA PHE A 18 3.16 -47.34 10.84
C PHE A 18 3.20 -45.88 10.40
N THR A 19 3.16 -44.93 11.36
CA THR A 19 3.16 -43.50 11.06
C THR A 19 4.50 -43.05 10.46
N ASN A 20 5.62 -43.53 11.01
CA ASN A 20 6.96 -43.21 10.54
C ASN A 20 7.18 -43.69 9.09
N SER A 21 6.68 -44.88 8.73
CA SER A 21 6.77 -45.41 7.37
C SER A 21 5.99 -44.58 6.32
N ARG A 22 5.01 -43.78 6.76
CA ARG A 22 4.16 -42.94 5.90
C ARG A 22 4.63 -41.50 5.79
N LEU A 23 5.46 -41.02 6.72
CA LEU A 23 6.00 -39.65 6.69
C LEU A 23 6.89 -39.39 5.47
N SER A 24 7.60 -40.40 4.97
CA SER A 24 8.47 -40.29 3.79
C SER A 24 7.72 -40.32 2.45
N TYR A 25 6.41 -40.61 2.45
CA TYR A 25 5.62 -40.79 1.24
C TYR A 25 5.24 -39.47 0.56
N VAL A 26 5.24 -38.36 1.32
CA VAL A 26 4.93 -37.02 0.81
C VAL A 26 6.23 -36.21 0.76
N PRO A 27 6.68 -35.72 -0.41
CA PRO A 27 7.86 -34.87 -0.51
C PRO A 27 7.52 -33.46 -0.02
N LEU A 28 7.42 -33.30 1.29
CA LEU A 28 7.07 -32.04 1.95
C LEU A 28 8.06 -30.92 1.58
N ASP A 29 9.35 -31.26 1.41
CA ASP A 29 10.39 -30.31 1.02
C ASP A 29 10.11 -29.69 -0.35
N LEU A 30 9.62 -30.47 -1.31
CA LEU A 30 9.27 -29.99 -2.64
C LEU A 30 8.05 -29.08 -2.58
N MET A 31 7.00 -29.49 -1.86
CA MET A 31 5.78 -28.69 -1.70
C MET A 31 6.07 -27.37 -0.96
N LEU A 32 6.90 -27.42 0.07
CA LEU A 32 7.36 -26.24 0.81
C LEU A 32 8.19 -25.34 -0.10
N GLY A 33 9.08 -25.90 -0.92
CA GLY A 33 9.88 -25.15 -1.90
C GLY A 33 9.00 -24.34 -2.86
N PHE A 34 7.99 -24.97 -3.47
CA PHE A 34 7.05 -24.27 -4.35
C PHE A 34 6.20 -23.24 -3.60
N PHE A 35 5.75 -23.56 -2.39
CA PHE A 35 4.98 -22.63 -1.56
C PHE A 35 5.79 -21.37 -1.22
N VAL A 36 7.00 -21.53 -0.69
CA VAL A 36 7.88 -20.44 -0.30
C VAL A 36 8.28 -19.61 -1.53
N ALA A 37 8.61 -20.25 -2.65
CA ALA A 37 8.91 -19.54 -3.90
C ALA A 37 7.72 -18.67 -4.35
N GLY A 38 6.49 -19.19 -4.25
CA GLY A 38 5.27 -18.43 -4.55
C GLY A 38 5.04 -17.25 -3.60
N VAL A 39 5.27 -17.44 -2.30
CA VAL A 39 5.16 -16.37 -1.29
C VAL A 39 6.19 -15.28 -1.53
N LEU A 40 7.45 -15.64 -1.78
CA LEU A 40 8.53 -14.67 -2.05
C LEU A 40 8.27 -13.90 -3.34
N LYS A 41 7.78 -14.55 -4.40
CA LYS A 41 7.41 -13.87 -5.65
C LYS A 41 6.34 -12.80 -5.42
N ARG A 42 5.30 -13.12 -4.64
CA ARG A 42 4.24 -12.16 -4.29
C ARG A 42 4.77 -11.03 -3.41
N PHE A 43 5.62 -11.35 -2.43
CA PHE A 43 6.24 -10.36 -1.56
C PHE A 43 7.04 -9.32 -2.37
N TRP A 44 7.93 -9.77 -3.25
CA TRP A 44 8.71 -8.87 -4.09
C TRP A 44 7.85 -8.08 -5.07
N TYR A 45 6.81 -8.69 -5.64
CA TYR A 45 5.85 -7.97 -6.47
C TYR A 45 5.18 -6.83 -5.68
N LEU A 46 4.64 -7.12 -4.49
CA LEU A 46 4.00 -6.13 -3.62
C LEU A 46 4.98 -5.03 -3.21
N PHE A 47 6.24 -5.37 -2.93
CA PHE A 47 7.28 -4.40 -2.58
C PHE A 47 7.60 -3.45 -3.76
N ASN A 48 7.72 -3.99 -4.97
CA ASN A 48 8.06 -3.19 -6.16
C ASN A 48 6.93 -2.27 -6.64
N ILE A 49 5.66 -2.58 -6.34
CA ILE A 49 4.53 -1.71 -6.69
C ILE A 49 4.26 -0.64 -5.63
N ILE A 50 5.01 -0.60 -4.53
CA ILE A 50 4.90 0.50 -3.56
C ILE A 50 5.27 1.79 -4.30
N GLY A 51 4.28 2.66 -4.49
CA GLY A 51 4.46 3.96 -5.12
C GLY A 51 5.28 4.89 -4.23
N PHE A 52 6.61 4.85 -4.35
CA PHE A 52 7.52 5.77 -3.69
C PHE A 52 7.32 7.19 -4.24
N MET A 53 7.31 8.17 -3.34
CA MET A 53 6.91 9.55 -3.64
C MET A 53 8.05 10.39 -4.25
N ASP A 54 9.26 9.86 -4.26
CA ASP A 54 10.49 10.57 -4.62
C ASP A 54 10.45 11.08 -6.06
N ASN A 55 10.05 10.23 -7.01
CA ASN A 55 9.97 10.60 -8.43
C ASN A 55 8.97 11.74 -8.65
N ILE A 56 7.74 11.62 -8.13
CA ILE A 56 6.71 12.65 -8.28
C ILE A 56 7.15 13.95 -7.62
N ALA A 57 7.77 13.89 -6.44
CA ALA A 57 8.26 15.07 -5.73
C ALA A 57 9.37 15.79 -6.52
N LEU A 58 10.33 15.04 -7.07
CA LEU A 58 11.41 15.59 -7.89
C LEU A 58 10.88 16.19 -9.19
N MET A 59 9.99 15.48 -9.91
CA MET A 59 9.38 15.98 -11.14
C MET A 59 8.54 17.24 -10.87
N THR A 60 7.75 17.24 -9.80
CA THR A 60 6.94 18.40 -9.39
C THR A 60 7.82 19.60 -9.05
N ALA A 61 8.95 19.37 -8.37
CA ALA A 61 9.92 20.42 -8.05
C ALA A 61 10.59 21.00 -9.30
N LEU A 62 10.87 20.17 -10.31
CA LEU A 62 11.53 20.56 -11.55
C LEU A 62 10.61 21.33 -12.51
N TYR A 63 9.39 20.82 -12.71
CA TYR A 63 8.50 21.28 -13.78
C TYR A 63 7.51 22.36 -13.36
N VAL A 64 7.14 22.43 -12.08
CA VAL A 64 6.29 23.51 -11.56
C VAL A 64 7.20 24.67 -11.11
N ARG A 65 7.44 25.62 -12.02
CA ARG A 65 8.40 26.71 -11.82
C ARG A 65 7.79 27.89 -11.08
N GLY A 66 8.65 28.76 -10.55
CA GLY A 66 8.27 29.99 -9.85
C GLY A 66 8.60 29.98 -8.36
N THR A 67 9.07 31.13 -7.87
CA THR A 67 9.42 31.39 -6.47
C THR A 67 8.27 32.02 -5.68
N GLN A 68 7.23 32.47 -6.37
CA GLN A 68 6.04 33.05 -5.75
C GLN A 68 5.33 32.03 -4.87
N GLU A 69 4.64 32.52 -3.84
CA GLU A 69 3.92 31.67 -2.88
C GLU A 69 2.90 30.77 -3.57
N ARG A 70 2.25 31.24 -4.63
CA ARG A 70 1.31 30.44 -5.43
C ARG A 70 1.96 29.20 -6.05
N ALA A 71 3.13 29.35 -6.67
CA ALA A 71 3.88 28.23 -7.24
C ALA A 71 4.36 27.24 -6.16
N ARG A 72 4.77 27.77 -5.00
CA ARG A 72 5.12 26.94 -3.84
C ARG A 72 3.92 26.14 -3.32
N GLN A 73 2.74 26.75 -3.28
CA GLN A 73 1.50 26.07 -2.88
C GLN A 73 1.13 24.95 -3.84
N TYR A 74 1.27 25.16 -5.16
CA TYR A 74 1.07 24.09 -6.15
C TYR A 74 1.99 22.89 -5.88
N ARG A 75 3.31 23.13 -5.75
CA ARG A 75 4.27 22.05 -5.47
C ARG A 75 3.93 21.27 -4.20
N ARG A 76 3.63 21.97 -3.10
CA ARG A 76 3.30 21.34 -1.81
C ARG A 76 2.00 20.55 -1.88
N ASN A 77 0.96 21.11 -2.51
CA ASN A 77 -0.35 20.45 -2.57
C ASN A 77 -0.39 19.26 -3.53
N ILE A 78 0.32 19.32 -4.67
CA ILE A 78 0.44 18.16 -5.57
C ILE A 78 1.06 16.97 -4.82
N VAL A 79 2.21 17.18 -4.18
CA VAL A 79 2.89 16.10 -3.41
C VAL A 79 2.04 15.64 -2.23
N ARG A 80 1.41 16.56 -1.50
CA ARG A 80 0.55 16.23 -0.35
C ARG A 80 -0.66 15.40 -0.77
N TYR A 81 -1.28 15.67 -1.91
CA TYR A 81 -2.40 14.87 -2.41
C TYR A 81 -1.98 13.44 -2.80
N CYS A 82 -0.82 13.28 -3.42
CA CYS A 82 -0.28 11.94 -3.69
C CYS A 82 0.03 11.19 -2.37
N GLN A 83 0.58 11.87 -1.36
CA GLN A 83 0.81 11.30 -0.02
C GLN A 83 -0.50 10.94 0.69
N LEU A 84 -1.52 11.79 0.55
CA LEU A 84 -2.84 11.53 1.10
C LEU A 84 -3.41 10.23 0.52
N THR A 85 -3.33 10.01 -0.80
CA THR A 85 -3.73 8.72 -1.39
C THR A 85 -2.99 7.55 -0.77
N GLN A 86 -1.66 7.67 -0.63
CA GLN A 86 -0.83 6.61 -0.04
C GLN A 86 -1.27 6.28 1.40
N VAL A 87 -1.57 7.29 2.22
CA VAL A 87 -2.09 7.10 3.59
C VAL A 87 -3.45 6.43 3.57
N LEU A 88 -4.36 6.84 2.69
CA LEU A 88 -5.69 6.23 2.58
C LEU A 88 -5.61 4.75 2.20
N VAL A 89 -4.75 4.39 1.25
CA VAL A 89 -4.54 3.00 0.81
C VAL A 89 -3.85 2.18 1.90
N PHE A 90 -2.78 2.68 2.51
CA PHE A 90 -2.07 1.94 3.55
C PHE A 90 -2.88 1.75 4.84
N ARG A 91 -3.80 2.66 5.16
CA ARG A 91 -4.75 2.45 6.26
C ARG A 91 -5.60 1.19 6.08
N ASP A 92 -5.83 0.75 4.84
CA ASP A 92 -6.67 -0.41 4.54
C ASP A 92 -5.86 -1.69 4.28
N LEU A 93 -4.58 -1.57 3.92
CA LEU A 93 -3.67 -2.70 3.71
C LEU A 93 -2.79 -3.04 4.94
N SER A 94 -2.47 -2.06 5.78
CA SER A 94 -1.54 -2.22 6.92
C SER A 94 -2.22 -1.93 8.24
N MET A 95 -2.21 -2.93 9.14
CA MET A 95 -2.73 -2.79 10.50
C MET A 95 -1.98 -1.72 11.31
N GLN A 96 -0.69 -1.51 11.05
CA GLN A 96 0.09 -0.47 11.72
C GLN A 96 -0.38 0.93 11.30
N CYS A 97 -0.59 1.13 10.00
CA CYS A 97 -1.13 2.39 9.47
C CYS A 97 -2.57 2.62 9.95
N ARG A 98 -3.40 1.57 10.01
CA ARG A 98 -4.76 1.66 10.56
C ARG A 98 -4.79 2.06 12.03
N LYS A 99 -3.87 1.54 12.85
CA LYS A 99 -3.73 1.96 14.25
C LYS A 99 -3.30 3.41 14.39
N ARG A 100 -2.40 3.88 13.52
CA ARG A 100 -1.91 5.27 13.53
C ARG A 100 -2.95 6.27 13.02
N PHE A 101 -3.73 5.88 12.02
CA PHE A 101 -4.75 6.72 11.40
C PHE A 101 -6.12 6.01 11.36
N PRO A 102 -6.81 5.82 12.50
CA PRO A 102 -8.07 5.07 12.52
C PRO A 102 -9.22 5.74 11.76
N THR A 103 -9.25 7.07 11.74
CA THR A 103 -10.33 7.86 11.13
C THR A 103 -9.77 8.92 10.18
N LEU A 104 -10.61 9.43 9.27
CA LEU A 104 -10.24 10.56 8.41
C LEU A 104 -9.91 11.83 9.22
N ASP A 105 -10.50 12.01 10.41
CA ASP A 105 -10.14 13.09 11.33
C ASP A 105 -8.67 13.02 11.76
N THR A 106 -8.16 11.83 12.07
CA THR A 106 -6.74 11.67 12.43
C THR A 106 -5.81 11.92 11.24
N VAL A 107 -6.26 11.62 10.01
CA VAL A 107 -5.51 11.95 8.77
C VAL A 107 -5.47 13.46 8.56
N ALA A 108 -6.58 14.14 8.78
CA ALA A 108 -6.67 15.59 8.66
C ALA A 108 -5.85 16.31 9.75
N ALA A 109 -5.95 15.86 11.01
CA ALA A 109 -5.17 16.39 12.12
C ALA A 109 -3.65 16.22 11.93
N ALA A 110 -3.23 15.15 11.26
CA ALA A 110 -1.84 14.92 10.89
C ALA A 110 -1.35 15.79 9.71
N GLY A 111 -2.22 16.60 9.09
CA GLY A 111 -1.87 17.53 8.03
C GLY A 111 -1.83 16.95 6.62
N PHE A 112 -2.28 15.70 6.43
CA PHE A 112 -2.40 15.12 5.08
C PHE A 112 -3.62 15.65 4.33
N MET A 113 -4.68 16.01 5.05
CA MET A 113 -5.94 16.52 4.51
C MET A 113 -6.36 17.80 5.25
N MET A 114 -6.78 18.83 4.52
CA MET A 114 -7.31 20.06 5.12
C MET A 114 -8.79 19.90 5.47
N PRO A 115 -9.36 20.69 6.41
CA PRO A 115 -10.77 20.58 6.79
C PRO A 115 -11.75 20.69 5.62
N HIS A 116 -11.56 21.69 4.74
CA HIS A 116 -12.39 21.88 3.54
C HIS A 116 -12.25 20.72 2.53
N GLU A 117 -11.10 20.04 2.49
CA GLU A 117 -10.91 18.86 1.64
C GLU A 117 -11.62 17.65 2.21
N LYS A 118 -11.66 17.52 3.54
CA LYS A 118 -12.44 16.49 4.22
C LYS A 118 -13.93 16.68 3.96
N GLU A 119 -14.45 17.90 4.07
CA GLU A 119 -15.84 18.21 3.75
C GLU A 119 -16.19 17.82 2.31
N ASN A 120 -15.31 18.15 1.35
CA ASN A 120 -15.47 17.74 -0.05
C ASN A 120 -15.40 16.21 -0.23
N PHE A 121 -14.51 15.55 0.51
CA PHE A 121 -14.35 14.09 0.48
C PHE A 121 -15.61 13.37 1.00
N ASP A 122 -16.18 13.88 2.09
CA ASP A 122 -17.37 13.32 2.75
C ASP A 122 -18.65 13.63 1.97
N GLY A 123 -18.73 14.80 1.33
CA GLY A 123 -19.88 15.22 0.52
C GLY A 123 -20.13 14.37 -0.73
N ILE A 124 -19.13 13.66 -1.24
CA ILE A 124 -19.27 12.79 -2.41
C ILE A 124 -19.96 11.49 -2.01
N GLN A 125 -21.20 11.27 -2.46
CA GLN A 125 -21.92 10.02 -2.24
C GLN A 125 -21.35 8.92 -3.14
N TYR A 126 -20.52 8.04 -2.58
CA TYR A 126 -19.89 6.94 -3.30
C TYR A 126 -19.74 5.72 -2.40
N ASN A 127 -20.14 4.54 -2.88
CA ASN A 127 -20.23 3.31 -2.08
C ASN A 127 -18.89 2.57 -1.93
N TYR A 128 -17.85 2.99 -2.65
CA TYR A 128 -16.53 2.37 -2.61
C TYR A 128 -15.49 3.31 -1.99
N ASN A 129 -14.32 2.77 -1.69
CA ASN A 129 -13.20 3.56 -1.20
C ASN A 129 -12.74 4.59 -2.24
N LYS A 130 -12.66 5.85 -1.83
CA LYS A 130 -12.40 7.01 -2.71
C LYS A 130 -10.89 7.32 -2.84
N TYR A 131 -10.04 6.30 -2.94
CA TYR A 131 -8.58 6.49 -2.97
C TYR A 131 -8.10 7.31 -4.18
N PHE A 132 -8.84 7.27 -5.28
CA PHE A 132 -8.50 8.00 -6.50
C PHE A 132 -8.72 9.52 -6.36
N LEU A 133 -9.51 9.95 -5.37
CA LEU A 133 -9.97 11.33 -5.30
C LEU A 133 -8.83 12.34 -5.07
N PRO A 134 -7.86 12.11 -4.16
CA PRO A 134 -6.72 13.01 -4.03
C PRO A 134 -5.82 13.02 -5.28
N PHE A 135 -5.67 11.89 -5.99
CA PHE A 135 -4.96 11.89 -7.28
C PHE A 135 -5.67 12.79 -8.31
N ASN A 136 -7.00 12.72 -8.38
CA ASN A 136 -7.76 13.61 -9.26
C ASN A 136 -7.59 15.09 -8.87
N TRP A 137 -7.51 15.41 -7.58
CA TRP A 137 -7.19 16.77 -7.13
C TRP A 137 -5.77 17.20 -7.51
N ALA A 138 -4.79 16.30 -7.46
CA ALA A 138 -3.43 16.56 -7.92
C ALA A 138 -3.40 16.87 -9.42
N TRP A 139 -4.07 16.08 -10.26
CA TRP A 139 -4.20 16.35 -11.69
C TRP A 139 -4.90 17.68 -11.98
N ALA A 140 -5.96 18.01 -11.22
CA ALA A 140 -6.63 19.30 -11.35
C ALA A 140 -5.68 20.47 -11.02
N LEU A 141 -4.78 20.30 -10.05
CA LEU A 141 -3.75 21.30 -9.74
C LEU A 141 -2.70 21.42 -10.85
N ILE A 142 -2.23 20.31 -11.41
CA ILE A 142 -1.29 20.31 -12.54
C ILE A 142 -1.91 21.04 -13.74
N TYR A 143 -3.16 20.74 -14.07
CA TYR A 143 -3.89 21.40 -15.15
C TYR A 143 -4.02 22.91 -14.94
N ARG A 144 -4.34 23.35 -13.71
CA ARG A 144 -4.41 24.78 -13.38
C ARG A 144 -3.03 25.45 -13.43
N ALA A 145 -2.00 24.81 -12.89
CA ALA A 145 -0.63 25.31 -12.94
C ALA A 145 -0.15 25.50 -14.39
N ARG A 146 -0.56 24.61 -15.30
CA ARG A 146 -0.31 24.77 -16.74
C ARG A 146 -1.03 25.98 -17.33
N LYS A 147 -2.33 26.15 -17.04
CA LYS A 147 -3.10 27.33 -17.50
C LYS A 147 -2.54 28.65 -16.99
N GLU A 148 -1.94 28.64 -15.80
CA GLU A 148 -1.30 29.81 -15.19
C GLU A 148 0.13 30.05 -15.70
N GLY A 149 0.63 29.23 -16.62
CA GLY A 149 1.98 29.37 -17.17
C GLY A 149 3.11 28.97 -16.21
N LEU A 150 2.79 28.33 -15.08
CA LEU A 150 3.79 27.81 -14.14
C LEU A 150 4.48 26.54 -14.66
N ILE A 151 3.83 25.85 -15.59
CA ILE A 151 4.38 24.71 -16.34
C ILE A 151 4.58 25.15 -17.78
N GLU A 152 5.82 25.04 -18.25
CA GLU A 152 6.28 25.61 -19.53
C GLU A 152 5.68 24.91 -20.76
N SER A 153 5.59 23.58 -20.72
CA SER A 153 5.18 22.76 -21.87
C SER A 153 4.14 21.72 -21.48
N ASP A 154 3.25 21.40 -22.41
CA ASP A 154 2.27 20.31 -22.29
C ASP A 154 2.97 18.95 -22.11
N TYR A 155 4.18 18.80 -22.66
CA TYR A 155 5.00 17.61 -22.44
C TYR A 155 5.30 17.36 -20.95
N TYR A 156 5.58 18.42 -20.19
CA TYR A 156 5.83 18.31 -18.74
C TYR A 156 4.55 17.99 -17.96
N VAL A 157 3.39 18.38 -18.48
CA VAL A 157 2.10 17.99 -17.90
C VAL A 157 1.90 16.48 -18.04
N THR A 158 2.23 15.90 -19.20
CA THR A 158 2.18 14.45 -19.41
C THR A 158 3.09 13.73 -18.42
N ILE A 159 4.36 14.14 -18.30
CA ILE A 159 5.31 13.52 -17.36
C ILE A 159 4.82 13.59 -15.91
N LEU A 160 4.21 14.70 -15.50
CA LEU A 160 3.67 14.85 -14.14
C LEU A 160 2.39 14.04 -13.89
N SER A 161 1.73 13.57 -14.94
CA SER A 161 0.44 12.87 -14.86
C SER A 161 0.56 11.36 -15.06
N GLU A 162 1.73 10.86 -15.48
CA GLU A 162 2.11 9.45 -15.55
C GLU A 162 2.49 8.87 -14.18
#